data_AF-A0AAD5LYX1-F1
#
_entry.id   AF-A0AAD5LYX1-F1
#
_cell.length_a   1.000
_cell.length_b   1.000
_cell.length_c   1.000
_cell.angle_alpha   90.00
_cell.angle_beta   90.00
_cell.angle_gamma   90.00
#
_symmetry.space_group_name_H-M   'P 1'
#
loop_
_entity.id
_entity.type
_entity.pdbx_description
1 polymer ?
#
loop_
_entity_poly.entity_id
_entity_poly.type
_entity_poly.pdbx_seq_one_letter_code
_entity_poly.pdbx_strand_id
1 'polypeptide(L)'
;MVRQLEVSIPNHPVHTCLHYHWMDWPDRGVPEADLAPIALLSKVKENTTPIIVHCSAGIGRTGSIVLIEHAMELLHQPAPLVEISTYLTELRKQRNNSIQPQEASDS
;
A
#
# COMPACT_ATOMS: atom_id res chain seq x y z
N MET A 1 0.21 -12.68 7.82
CA MET A 1 1.01 -13.88 7.47
C MET A 1 2.21 -13.44 6.63
N VAL A 2 3.39 -14.04 6.80
CA VAL A 2 4.58 -13.78 5.97
C VAL A 2 5.03 -15.08 5.32
N ARG A 3 5.38 -15.04 4.04
CA ARG A 3 5.92 -16.17 3.28
C ARG A 3 7.21 -15.76 2.57
N GLN A 4 8.19 -16.64 2.55
CA GLN A 4 9.34 -16.51 1.67
C GLN A 4 9.04 -17.23 0.36
N LEU A 5 9.28 -16.55 -0.76
CA LEU A 5 9.10 -17.08 -2.11
C LEU A 5 10.44 -17.08 -2.82
N GLU A 6 10.69 -18.10 -3.63
CA GLU A 6 11.83 -18.17 -4.54
C GLU A 6 11.32 -18.13 -5.96
N VAL A 7 11.79 -17.15 -6.73
CA VAL A 7 11.43 -16.93 -8.12
C VAL A 7 12.61 -17.33 -8.99
N SER A 8 12.41 -18.31 -9.86
CA SER A 8 13.42 -18.78 -10.81
C SER A 8 12.97 -18.50 -12.24
N ILE A 9 13.86 -17.90 -13.02
CA ILE A 9 13.68 -17.61 -14.45
C ILE A 9 14.91 -18.20 -15.16
N PRO A 10 14.75 -18.88 -16.32
CA PRO A 10 15.88 -19.44 -17.06
C PRO A 10 16.98 -18.40 -17.33
N ASN A 11 18.24 -18.76 -17.09
CA ASN A 11 19.42 -17.90 -17.25
C ASN A 11 19.48 -16.68 -16.30
N HIS A 12 18.68 -16.64 -15.24
CA HIS A 12 18.76 -15.64 -14.19
C HIS A 12 19.04 -16.28 -12.82
N PRO A 13 19.73 -15.57 -11.91
CA PRO A 13 19.87 -16.03 -10.54
C PRO A 13 18.47 -16.14 -9.89
N VAL A 14 18.32 -17.12 -8.98
CA VAL A 14 17.11 -17.24 -8.17
C VAL A 14 16.95 -15.97 -7.34
N HIS A 15 15.76 -15.39 -7.39
CA HIS A 15 15.40 -14.22 -6.62
C HIS A 15 14.50 -14.61 -5.44
N THR A 16 14.95 -14.32 -4.23
CA THR A 16 14.18 -14.56 -3.02
C THR A 16 13.42 -13.30 -2.63
N CYS A 17 12.10 -13.40 -2.41
CA CYS A 17 11.28 -12.29 -1.94
C CYS A 17 10.43 -12.67 -0.72
N LEU A 18 10.13 -11.68 0.11
CA LEU A 18 9.20 -11.82 1.23
C LEU A 18 7.83 -11.31 0.81
N HIS A 19 6.81 -12.15 0.98
CA HIS A 19 5.42 -11.83 0.70
C HIS A 19 4.64 -11.66 2.01
N TYR A 20 4.29 -10.41 2.31
CA TYR A 20 3.47 -10.04 3.45
C TYR A 20 1.99 -10.03 3.05
N HIS A 21 1.19 -10.85 3.72
CA HIS A 21 -0.25 -10.95 3.48
C HIS A 21 -1.03 -10.50 4.71
N TRP A 22 -1.69 -9.35 4.58
CA TRP A 22 -2.64 -8.84 5.56
C TRP A 22 -4.04 -9.35 5.21
N MET A 23 -4.58 -10.21 6.07
CA MET A 23 -5.82 -10.96 5.81
C MET A 23 -7.06 -10.29 6.43
N ASP A 24 -6.85 -9.36 7.37
CA ASP A 24 -7.93 -8.80 8.19
C ASP A 24 -8.51 -7.49 7.60
N TRP A 25 -8.11 -7.11 6.37
CA TRP A 25 -8.72 -5.98 5.68
C TRP A 25 -9.96 -6.46 4.90
N PRO A 26 -11.18 -6.05 5.28
CA PRO A 26 -12.42 -6.47 4.61
C PRO A 26 -12.53 -5.94 3.17
N ASP A 27 -13.28 -6.63 2.31
CA ASP A 27 -13.52 -6.22 0.90
C ASP A 27 -14.28 -4.91 0.78
N ARG A 28 -15.16 -4.64 1.74
CA ARG A 28 -15.86 -3.36 1.89
C ARG A 28 -15.49 -2.73 3.23
N GLY A 29 -15.22 -1.44 3.21
CA GLY A 29 -14.87 -0.67 4.41
C GLY A 29 -13.37 -0.68 4.74
N VAL A 30 -13.09 -0.36 6.00
CA VAL A 30 -11.73 -0.25 6.54
C VAL A 30 -11.53 -1.28 7.65
N PRO A 31 -10.29 -1.68 7.96
CA PRO A 31 -10.00 -2.54 9.10
C PRO A 31 -10.35 -1.83 10.41
N GLU A 32 -10.81 -2.58 11.41
CA GLU A 32 -11.06 -2.03 12.77
C GLU A 32 -9.76 -1.65 13.51
N ALA A 33 -8.63 -2.21 13.08
CA ALA A 33 -7.34 -1.98 13.70
C ALA A 33 -6.59 -0.82 13.01
N ASP A 34 -6.66 0.37 13.61
CA ASP A 34 -6.11 1.62 13.06
C ASP A 34 -4.60 1.58 12.76
N LEU A 35 -3.83 0.79 13.52
CA LEU A 35 -2.36 0.74 13.40
C LEU A 35 -1.83 -0.35 12.47
N ALA A 36 -2.69 -1.23 11.97
CA ALA A 36 -2.26 -2.35 11.13
C ALA A 36 -1.53 -1.92 9.83
N PRO A 37 -1.92 -0.84 9.12
CA PRO A 37 -1.17 -0.34 7.97
C PRO A 37 0.27 0.07 8.35
N ILE A 38 0.40 0.80 9.46
CA ILE A 38 1.70 1.30 9.95
C ILE A 38 2.60 0.13 10.37
N ALA A 39 2.03 -0.86 11.06
CA ALA A 39 2.75 -2.06 11.45
C ALA A 39 3.25 -2.84 10.21
N LEU A 40 2.44 -2.94 9.15
CA LEU A 40 2.86 -3.58 7.90
C LEU A 40 3.98 -2.81 7.21
N LEU A 41 3.83 -1.48 7.04
CA LEU A 41 4.82 -0.61 6.40
C LEU A 41 6.16 -0.62 7.14
N SER A 42 6.14 -0.69 8.47
CA SER A 42 7.36 -0.81 9.28
C SER A 42 8.19 -2.06 8.95
N LYS A 43 7.57 -3.15 8.46
CA LYS A 43 8.28 -4.38 8.06
C LYS A 43 9.00 -4.26 6.72
N VAL A 44 8.62 -3.27 5.91
CA VAL A 44 9.16 -3.09 4.57
C VAL A 44 9.95 -1.79 4.38
N LYS A 45 10.01 -0.93 5.40
CA LYS A 45 10.67 0.38 5.37
C LYS A 45 12.15 0.35 4.96
N GLU A 46 12.88 -0.68 5.35
CA GLU A 46 14.33 -0.78 5.07
C GLU A 46 14.64 -1.29 3.64
N ASN A 47 13.61 -1.58 2.82
CA ASN A 47 13.83 -2.02 1.45
C ASN A 47 14.25 -0.84 0.56
N THR A 48 15.35 -1.02 -0.17
CA THR A 48 15.89 -0.03 -1.11
C THR A 48 15.49 -0.29 -2.56
N THR A 49 14.73 -1.37 -2.80
CA THR A 49 14.23 -1.76 -4.11
C THR A 49 12.72 -1.54 -4.21
N PRO A 50 12.16 -1.45 -5.43
CA PRO A 50 10.72 -1.27 -5.61
C PRO A 50 9.90 -2.36 -4.89
N ILE A 51 8.90 -1.94 -4.12
CA ILE A 51 7.97 -2.83 -3.41
C ILE A 51 6.72 -3.04 -4.27
N ILE A 52 6.29 -4.30 -4.39
CA ILE A 52 5.03 -4.65 -5.05
C ILE A 52 3.92 -4.64 -4.01
N VAL A 53 2.93 -3.77 -4.20
CA VAL A 53 1.69 -3.73 -3.40
C VAL A 53 0.51 -4.08 -4.30
N HIS A 54 -0.31 -5.05 -3.89
CA HIS A 54 -1.51 -5.43 -4.64
C HIS A 54 -2.68 -5.77 -3.71
N CYS A 55 -3.89 -5.71 -4.26
CA CYS A 55 -5.09 -6.29 -3.65
C CYS A 55 -5.82 -7.13 -4.71
N SER A 56 -7.14 -7.02 -4.83
CA SER A 56 -7.90 -7.65 -5.92
C SER A 56 -7.81 -6.80 -7.21
N ALA A 57 -8.58 -5.73 -7.34
CA ALA A 57 -8.49 -4.79 -8.47
C ALA A 57 -7.24 -3.88 -8.43
N GLY A 58 -6.51 -3.89 -7.31
CA GLY A 58 -5.28 -3.11 -7.13
C GLY A 58 -5.52 -1.60 -7.01
N ILE A 59 -6.71 -1.13 -6.65
CA ILE A 59 -7.03 0.32 -6.61
C ILE A 59 -7.37 0.82 -5.20
N GLY A 60 -8.24 0.12 -4.46
CA GLY A 60 -8.72 0.52 -3.14
C GLY A 60 -7.62 0.40 -2.07
N ARG A 61 -7.48 -0.80 -1.47
CA ARG A 61 -6.47 -1.07 -0.43
C ARG A 61 -5.05 -0.75 -0.87
N THR A 62 -4.71 -1.08 -2.12
CA THR A 62 -3.40 -0.75 -2.70
C THR A 62 -3.16 0.75 -2.69
N GLY A 63 -4.11 1.54 -3.18
CA GLY A 63 -4.01 3.00 -3.15
C GLY A 63 -3.91 3.55 -1.73
N SER A 64 -4.67 2.97 -0.78
CA SER A 64 -4.62 3.36 0.63
C SER A 64 -3.26 3.12 1.25
N ILE A 65 -2.66 1.93 1.08
CA ILE A 65 -1.32 1.63 1.60
C ILE A 65 -0.27 2.56 0.98
N VAL A 66 -0.32 2.77 -0.33
CA VAL A 66 0.62 3.64 -1.04
C VAL A 66 0.49 5.10 -0.58
N LEU A 67 -0.73 5.61 -0.41
CA LEU A 67 -0.94 6.98 0.07
C LEU A 67 -0.49 7.16 1.52
N ILE A 68 -0.72 6.17 2.38
CA ILE A 68 -0.25 6.21 3.78
C ILE A 68 1.28 6.26 3.82
N GLU A 69 1.97 5.40 3.06
CA GLU A 69 3.44 5.43 3.00
C GLU A 69 3.94 6.79 2.49
N HIS A 70 3.35 7.30 1.40
CA HIS A 70 3.72 8.60 0.87
C HIS A 70 3.50 9.74 1.88
N ALA A 71 2.39 9.72 2.62
CA ALA A 71 2.14 10.69 3.68
C ALA A 71 3.17 10.56 4.82
N MET A 72 3.56 9.34 5.18
CA MET A 72 4.62 9.10 6.17
C MET A 72 5.96 9.66 5.70
N GLU A 73 6.35 9.47 4.43
CA GLU A 73 7.56 10.06 3.86
C GLU A 73 7.53 11.59 3.93
N LEU A 74 6.42 12.21 3.55
CA LEU A 74 6.25 13.67 3.57
C LEU A 74 6.33 14.25 4.99
N LEU A 75 5.81 13.53 5.99
CA LEU A 75 5.91 13.93 7.41
C LEU A 75 7.35 14.01 7.92
N HIS A 76 8.29 13.29 7.29
CA HIS A 76 9.70 13.35 7.64
C HIS A 76 10.47 14.43 6.86
N GLN A 77 9.83 15.10 5.90
CA GLN A 77 10.45 16.15 5.10
C GLN A 77 10.25 17.53 5.73
N PRO A 78 11.24 18.43 5.67
CA PRO A 78 11.11 19.81 6.16
C PRO A 78 10.34 20.68 5.17
N ALA A 79 9.13 20.29 4.80
CA ALA A 79 8.26 20.99 3.85
C ALA A 79 6.84 21.13 4.44
N PRO A 80 6.10 22.20 4.09
CA PRO A 80 4.72 22.33 4.51
C PRO A 80 3.87 21.22 3.88
N LEU A 81 3.02 20.60 4.69
CA LEU A 81 2.02 19.65 4.22
C LEU A 81 0.85 20.40 3.58
N VAL A 82 0.25 19.78 2.56
CA VAL A 82 -1.03 20.21 1.99
C VAL A 82 -2.11 19.19 2.31
N GLU A 83 -3.34 19.49 1.89
CA GLU A 83 -4.48 18.61 2.06
C GLU A 83 -4.24 17.23 1.44
N ILE A 84 -4.65 16.17 2.15
CA ILE A 84 -4.47 14.77 1.72
C ILE A 84 -5.12 14.47 0.36
N SER A 85 -6.20 15.19 0.04
CA SER A 85 -6.89 15.13 -1.26
C SER A 85 -6.00 15.55 -2.43
N THR A 86 -5.01 16.42 -2.20
CA THR A 86 -4.03 16.84 -3.20
C THR A 86 -3.10 15.67 -3.54
N TYR A 87 -2.54 15.02 -2.52
CA TYR A 87 -1.67 13.85 -2.70
C TYR A 87 -2.43 12.68 -3.34
N LEU A 88 -3.69 12.48 -2.98
CA LEU A 88 -4.55 11.49 -3.64
C LEU A 88 -4.76 11.82 -5.13
N THR A 89 -4.93 13.10 -5.47
CA THR A 89 -5.08 13.52 -6.87
C THR A 89 -3.81 13.22 -7.67
N GLU A 90 -2.62 13.50 -7.11
CA GLU A 90 -1.35 13.13 -7.75
C GLU A 90 -1.17 11.62 -7.88
N LEU A 91 -1.54 10.85 -6.85
CA LEU A 91 -1.51 9.39 -6.91
C LEU A 91 -2.41 8.85 -8.04
N ARG A 92 -3.59 9.45 -8.24
CA ARG A 92 -4.52 9.07 -9.32
C ARG A 92 -3.98 9.37 -10.71
N LYS A 93 -3.05 10.32 -10.87
CA LYS A 93 -2.35 10.55 -12.15
C LYS A 93 -1.40 9.42 -12.51
N GLN A 94 -0.81 8.75 -11.51
CA GLN A 94 0.08 7.61 -11.71
C GLN A 94 -0.69 6.29 -11.82
N ARG A 95 -1.79 6.16 -11.06
CA ARG A 95 -2.65 4.97 -11.06
C ARG A 95 -4.12 5.37 -10.94
N ASN A 96 -4.83 5.33 -12.07
CA ASN A 96 -6.21 5.76 -12.16
C ASN A 96 -7.11 5.03 -11.13
N ASN A 97 -8.11 5.73 -10.60
CA ASN A 97 -9.07 5.23 -9.59
C ASN A 97 -8.46 4.76 -8.26
N SER A 98 -7.21 5.15 -7.95
CA SER A 98 -6.61 4.87 -6.63
C SER A 98 -7.49 5.42 -5.50
N ILE A 99 -7.70 4.59 -4.48
CA ILE A 99 -8.62 4.78 -3.36
C ILE A 99 -10.06 4.97 -3.84
N GLN A 100 -10.84 3.90 -3.71
CA GLN A 100 -12.28 3.94 -3.98
C GLN A 100 -12.98 4.72 -2.84
N PRO A 101 -13.91 5.62 -3.16
CA PRO A 101 -14.78 6.19 -2.14
C PRO A 101 -15.56 5.05 -1.46
N GLN A 102 -15.86 5.21 -0.18
CA GLN A 102 -16.85 4.34 0.48
C GLN A 102 -18.14 4.43 -0.35
N GLU A 103 -18.63 3.30 -0.84
CA GLU A 103 -20.04 3.20 -1.19
C GLU A 103 -20.80 3.58 0.09
N ALA A 104 -21.58 4.66 0.04
CA ALA A 104 -22.53 4.93 1.09
C ALA A 104 -23.36 3.65 1.26
N SER A 105 -23.33 3.05 2.44
CA SER A 105 -24.25 1.98 2.76
C SER A 105 -25.64 2.57 2.62
N ASP A 106 -26.35 2.21 1.55
CA ASP A 106 -27.79 2.39 1.48
C ASP A 106 -28.36 1.68 2.71
N SER A 107 -28.77 2.48 3.69
CA SER A 107 -29.48 2.09 4.90
C SER A 107 -30.87 1.58 4.57
#